data_AF-A0A1I6P2B4-F1
#
_entry.id   AF-A0A1I6P2B4-F1
#
_cell.length_a   1.000
_cell.length_b   1.000
_cell.length_c   1.000
_cell.angle_alpha   90.00
_cell.angle_beta   90.00
_cell.angle_gamma   90.00
#
_symmetry.space_group_name_H-M   'P 1'
#
loop_
_entity.id
_entity.type
_entity.pdbx_description
1 polymer ?
#
loop_
_entity_poly.entity_id
_entity_poly.type
_entity_poly.pdbx_seq_one_letter_code
_entity_poly.pdbx_strand_id
1 'polypeptide(L)'
;MSNRRPPNRRHRPRHARYAALALAVALLPIASPPARAEALSPQLQAIVTQYVGPLVGDPALIAAVRAQNAETADYDEAGIAALDAHWKSEIGASEIPTISKVWGNAVADQLRAQVEASGGLIREVLLMDARGLNVAVSHLTSDYWQGDEDKYLETYPHGAGAVHLGPVEFDESSQVYMQQLSMTVSDPQSGEPLGALTIGLDAERLP
;
A
#
# COMPACT_ATOMS: atom_id res chain seq x y z
N MET A 1 -47.59 -72.03 -33.23
CA MET A 1 -47.28 -73.47 -33.03
C MET A 1 -46.50 -73.63 -31.73
N SER A 2 -46.94 -74.58 -30.92
CA SER A 2 -46.51 -74.89 -29.55
C SER A 2 -45.14 -75.56 -29.48
N ASN A 3 -44.29 -75.25 -28.48
CA ASN A 3 -43.69 -76.29 -27.62
C ASN A 3 -42.96 -75.79 -26.34
N ARG A 4 -43.47 -76.26 -25.19
CA ARG A 4 -42.86 -76.86 -23.96
C ARG A 4 -41.51 -76.37 -23.34
N ARG A 5 -41.61 -76.13 -22.01
CA ARG A 5 -40.61 -75.99 -20.89
C ARG A 5 -39.62 -77.19 -20.77
N PRO A 6 -38.55 -77.25 -19.91
CA PRO A 6 -38.35 -76.60 -18.58
C PRO A 6 -36.87 -76.21 -18.20
N PRO A 7 -36.55 -75.83 -16.93
CA PRO A 7 -35.30 -75.15 -16.54
C PRO A 7 -34.26 -76.09 -15.91
N ASN A 8 -32.97 -75.70 -15.85
CA ASN A 8 -32.08 -76.25 -14.81
C ASN A 8 -30.89 -75.36 -14.41
N ARG A 9 -30.42 -75.67 -13.20
CA ARG A 9 -29.64 -74.93 -12.23
C ARG A 9 -28.14 -74.75 -12.53
N ARG A 10 -27.65 -73.61 -12.02
CA ARG A 10 -26.43 -73.39 -11.20
C ARG A 10 -25.09 -73.90 -11.74
N HIS A 11 -24.14 -72.98 -11.92
CA HIS A 11 -22.93 -72.95 -11.08
C HIS A 11 -22.23 -71.60 -11.17
N ARG A 12 -21.96 -70.97 -10.01
CA ARG A 12 -20.99 -69.87 -9.89
C ARG A 12 -19.60 -70.47 -9.65
N PRO A 13 -18.55 -69.81 -10.18
CA PRO A 13 -17.35 -69.48 -9.40
C PRO A 13 -17.15 -67.95 -9.47
N ARG A 14 -17.32 -67.18 -8.40
CA ARG A 14 -16.35 -66.80 -7.35
C ARG A 14 -14.92 -66.52 -7.84
N HIS A 15 -14.45 -65.35 -7.39
CA HIS A 15 -13.09 -64.81 -7.32
C HIS A 15 -12.65 -63.96 -8.53
N ALA A 16 -12.08 -62.77 -8.39
CA ALA A 16 -11.91 -61.86 -7.26
C ALA A 16 -11.30 -60.55 -7.80
N ARG A 17 -11.43 -59.46 -7.01
CA ARG A 17 -10.53 -58.29 -6.95
C ARG A 17 -10.70 -57.28 -8.12
N TYR A 18 -10.68 -55.96 -7.94
CA TYR A 18 -10.16 -55.08 -6.89
C TYR A 18 -11.10 -53.87 -6.79
N ALA A 19 -11.65 -53.58 -5.61
CA ALA A 19 -12.26 -52.28 -5.36
C ALA A 19 -11.13 -51.30 -5.04
N ALA A 20 -10.84 -50.39 -5.97
CA ALA A 20 -9.93 -49.28 -5.73
C ALA A 20 -10.57 -48.36 -4.68
N LEU A 21 -9.97 -48.32 -3.49
CA LEU A 21 -10.33 -47.38 -2.44
C LEU A 21 -9.73 -46.01 -2.83
N ALA A 22 -10.55 -45.14 -3.39
CA ALA A 22 -10.16 -43.75 -3.63
C ALA A 22 -10.11 -43.02 -2.27
N LEU A 23 -8.90 -42.77 -1.78
CA LEU A 23 -8.66 -41.95 -0.60
C LEU A 23 -8.81 -40.48 -1.01
N ALA A 24 -9.99 -39.91 -0.77
CA ALA A 24 -10.22 -38.47 -0.92
C ALA A 24 -9.51 -37.73 0.23
N VAL A 25 -8.36 -37.12 -0.07
CA VAL A 25 -7.71 -36.16 0.83
C VAL A 25 -8.52 -34.87 0.76
N ALA A 26 -9.30 -34.60 1.79
CA ALA A 26 -9.97 -33.31 1.96
C ALA A 26 -8.90 -32.25 2.30
N LEU A 27 -8.56 -31.37 1.35
CA LEU A 27 -7.84 -30.15 1.65
C LEU A 27 -8.75 -29.26 2.48
N LEU A 28 -8.48 -29.18 3.78
CA LEU A 28 -9.05 -28.13 4.64
C LEU A 28 -8.42 -26.79 4.24
N PRO A 29 -9.19 -25.75 3.91
CA PRO A 29 -8.64 -24.42 3.74
C PRO A 29 -8.04 -23.96 5.07
N ILE A 30 -6.74 -23.66 5.07
CA ILE A 30 -6.08 -22.99 6.19
C ILE A 30 -6.64 -21.57 6.19
N ALA A 31 -7.60 -21.30 7.07
CA ALA A 31 -8.04 -19.94 7.32
C ALA A 31 -6.91 -19.23 8.06
N SER A 32 -6.19 -18.35 7.36
CA SER A 32 -5.30 -17.39 8.03
C SER A 32 -6.16 -16.55 8.97
N PRO A 33 -5.78 -16.40 10.26
CA PRO A 33 -6.45 -15.47 11.13
C PRO A 33 -6.36 -14.06 10.51
N PRO A 34 -7.39 -13.21 10.66
CA PRO A 34 -7.30 -11.83 10.20
C PRO A 34 -6.08 -11.18 10.87
N ALA A 35 -5.23 -10.52 10.08
CA ALA A 35 -4.15 -9.70 10.59
C ALA A 35 -4.79 -8.67 11.54
N ARG A 36 -4.53 -8.82 12.83
CA ARG A 36 -4.89 -7.80 13.81
C ARG A 36 -3.85 -6.71 13.63
N ALA A 37 -4.28 -5.47 13.35
CA ALA A 37 -3.37 -4.33 13.37
C ALA A 37 -2.56 -4.40 14.67
N GLU A 38 -1.27 -4.69 14.57
CA GLU A 38 -0.40 -4.74 15.74
C GLU A 38 -0.40 -3.33 16.33
N ALA A 39 -0.66 -3.24 17.63
CA ALA A 39 -0.59 -1.94 18.28
C ALA A 39 0.85 -1.43 18.13
N LEU A 40 1.00 -0.22 17.56
CA LEU A 40 2.30 0.43 17.42
C LEU A 40 3.03 0.40 18.77
N SER A 41 4.33 0.14 18.75
CA SER A 41 5.15 0.24 19.96
C SER A 41 5.03 1.66 20.57
N PRO A 42 5.16 1.83 21.90
CA PRO A 42 5.14 3.16 22.52
C PRO A 42 6.13 4.15 21.89
N GLN A 43 7.27 3.65 21.41
CA GLN A 43 8.29 4.42 20.72
C GLN A 43 7.79 4.94 19.36
N LEU A 44 7.18 4.07 18.56
CA LEU A 44 6.58 4.47 17.29
C LEU A 44 5.39 5.41 17.50
N GLN A 45 4.59 5.21 18.54
CA GLN A 45 3.52 6.16 18.91
C GLN A 45 4.07 7.56 19.23
N ALA A 46 5.21 7.64 19.92
CA ALA A 46 5.88 8.90 20.19
C ALA A 46 6.36 9.57 18.89
N ILE A 47 6.93 8.79 17.96
CA ILE A 47 7.34 9.27 16.63
C ILE A 47 6.13 9.79 15.83
N VAL A 48 5.03 9.02 15.80
CA VAL A 48 3.77 9.46 15.16
C VAL A 48 3.31 10.78 15.74
N THR A 49 3.24 10.88 17.06
CA THR A 49 2.76 12.08 17.75
C THR A 49 3.66 13.30 17.48
N GLN A 50 4.97 13.09 17.47
CA GLN A 50 5.95 14.15 17.33
C GLN A 50 6.09 14.65 15.89
N TYR A 51 6.06 13.73 14.91
CA TYR A 51 6.46 14.02 13.54
C TYR A 51 5.33 13.90 12.51
N VAL A 52 4.43 12.93 12.68
CA VAL A 52 3.37 12.64 11.69
C VAL A 52 2.11 13.44 11.99
N GLY A 53 1.70 13.50 13.26
CA GLY A 53 0.50 14.20 13.72
C GLY A 53 0.43 15.67 13.28
N PRO A 54 1.51 16.47 13.44
CA PRO A 54 1.54 17.85 12.98
C PRO A 54 1.36 18.00 11.46
N LEU A 55 1.88 17.07 10.66
CA LEU A 55 1.80 17.13 9.20
C LEU A 55 0.40 16.77 8.70
N VAL A 56 -0.19 15.67 9.17
CA VAL A 56 -1.53 15.24 8.67
C VAL A 56 -2.67 16.18 9.03
N GLY A 57 -2.47 17.03 10.05
CA GLY A 57 -3.41 18.06 10.47
C GLY A 57 -3.08 19.45 9.92
N ASP A 58 -2.00 19.59 9.15
CA ASP A 58 -1.57 20.88 8.63
C ASP A 58 -2.56 21.39 7.55
N PRO A 59 -3.16 22.58 7.73
CA PRO A 59 -4.12 23.11 6.77
C PRO A 59 -3.58 23.31 5.34
N ALA A 60 -2.28 23.61 5.19
CA ALA A 60 -1.65 23.78 3.88
C ALA A 60 -1.50 22.45 3.14
N LEU A 61 -1.09 21.38 3.85
CA LEU A 61 -1.02 20.03 3.28
C LEU A 61 -2.41 19.56 2.86
N ILE A 62 -3.40 19.70 3.75
CA ILE A 62 -4.80 19.33 3.46
C ILE A 62 -5.33 20.11 2.24
N ALA A 63 -5.04 21.40 2.15
CA ALA A 63 -5.46 22.22 1.01
C ALA A 63 -4.81 21.76 -0.30
N ALA A 64 -3.52 21.39 -0.27
CA ALA A 64 -2.83 20.87 -1.45
C ALA A 64 -3.39 19.51 -1.91
N VAL A 65 -3.67 18.60 -0.98
CA VAL A 65 -4.32 17.31 -1.31
C VAL A 65 -5.68 17.53 -1.93
N ARG A 66 -6.51 18.44 -1.38
CA ARG A 66 -7.82 18.76 -1.97
C ARG A 66 -7.72 19.37 -3.36
N ALA A 67 -6.76 20.27 -3.56
CA ALA A 67 -6.55 20.89 -4.86
C ALA A 67 -6.16 19.83 -5.90
N GLN A 68 -5.25 18.92 -5.55
CA GLN A 68 -4.89 17.83 -6.46
C GLN A 68 -6.03 16.84 -6.67
N ASN A 69 -6.78 16.45 -5.62
CA ASN A 69 -7.96 15.60 -5.75
C ASN A 69 -9.02 16.19 -6.69
N ALA A 70 -9.17 17.52 -6.74
CA ALA A 70 -10.08 18.16 -7.68
C ALA A 70 -9.61 18.05 -9.15
N GLU A 71 -8.29 17.96 -9.38
CA GLU A 71 -7.68 17.75 -10.69
C GLU A 71 -7.71 16.27 -11.10
N THR A 72 -7.39 15.36 -10.17
CA THR A 72 -7.20 13.93 -10.43
C THR A 72 -8.47 13.10 -10.25
N ALA A 73 -9.59 13.73 -9.90
CA ALA A 73 -10.89 13.09 -9.66
C ALA A 73 -11.32 12.16 -10.81
N ASP A 74 -11.12 12.59 -12.05
CA ASP A 74 -11.58 11.87 -13.25
C ASP A 74 -10.46 11.06 -13.93
N TYR A 75 -9.27 10.97 -13.32
CA TYR A 75 -8.17 10.20 -13.90
C TYR A 75 -8.45 8.70 -13.80
N ASP A 76 -8.29 8.01 -14.94
CA ASP A 76 -8.33 6.56 -15.02
C ASP A 76 -6.91 5.97 -14.89
N GLU A 77 -6.82 4.65 -14.85
CA GLU A 77 -5.53 3.93 -14.76
C GLU A 77 -4.59 4.28 -15.91
N ALA A 78 -5.12 4.50 -17.12
CA ALA A 78 -4.31 4.86 -18.27
C ALA A 78 -3.70 6.26 -18.13
N GLY A 79 -4.47 7.23 -17.63
CA GLY A 79 -3.99 8.57 -17.31
C GLY A 79 -2.93 8.57 -16.21
N ILE A 80 -3.15 7.81 -15.13
CA ILE A 80 -2.19 7.64 -14.04
C ILE A 80 -0.89 7.02 -14.56
N ALA A 81 -0.97 5.93 -15.32
CA ALA A 81 0.19 5.27 -15.91
C ALA A 81 0.96 6.18 -16.88
N ALA A 82 0.27 7.05 -17.62
CA ALA A 82 0.92 8.03 -18.48
C ALA A 82 1.69 9.08 -17.68
N LEU A 83 1.11 9.62 -16.61
CA LEU A 83 1.78 10.56 -15.71
C LEU A 83 3.00 9.93 -15.04
N ASP A 84 2.88 8.67 -14.62
CA ASP A 84 3.98 7.91 -14.04
C ASP A 84 5.12 7.67 -15.03
N ALA A 85 4.80 7.33 -16.29
CA ALA A 85 5.78 7.20 -17.34
C ALA A 85 6.48 8.54 -17.65
N HIS A 86 5.75 9.66 -17.63
CA HIS A 86 6.33 10.99 -17.79
C HIS A 86 7.32 11.30 -16.67
N TRP A 87 6.96 11.09 -15.41
CA TRP A 87 7.86 11.24 -14.27
C TRP A 87 9.15 10.45 -14.44
N LYS A 88 9.04 9.15 -14.75
CA LYS A 88 10.21 8.27 -14.97
C LYS A 88 11.11 8.78 -16.10
N SER A 89 10.51 9.33 -17.16
CA SER A 89 11.27 9.90 -18.29
C SER A 89 11.97 11.22 -17.96
N GLU A 90 11.50 11.93 -16.94
CA GLU A 90 12.06 13.21 -16.49
C GLU A 90 13.25 13.02 -15.53
N ILE A 91 13.41 11.83 -14.93
CA ILE A 91 14.56 11.54 -14.06
C ILE A 91 15.87 11.65 -14.86
N GLY A 92 16.70 12.61 -14.48
CA GLY A 92 17.97 12.90 -15.16
C GLY A 92 17.85 13.72 -16.46
N ALA A 93 16.63 14.13 -16.84
CA ALA A 93 16.39 15.02 -17.97
C ALA A 93 16.67 16.49 -17.61
N SER A 94 16.86 17.34 -18.62
CA SER A 94 17.00 18.79 -18.42
C SER A 94 15.67 19.49 -18.16
N GLU A 95 14.59 18.97 -18.73
CA GLU A 95 13.23 19.48 -18.56
C GLU A 95 12.43 18.49 -17.71
N ILE A 96 11.89 18.98 -16.59
CA ILE A 96 11.23 18.16 -15.58
C ILE A 96 9.87 18.74 -15.14
N PRO A 97 8.94 19.03 -16.07
CA PRO A 97 7.70 19.75 -15.76
C PRO A 97 6.75 18.99 -14.83
N THR A 98 6.73 17.66 -14.85
CA THR A 98 5.92 16.84 -13.94
C THR A 98 6.55 16.82 -12.55
N ILE A 99 7.84 16.53 -12.46
CA ILE A 99 8.59 16.50 -11.21
C ILE A 99 8.58 17.88 -10.53
N SER A 100 8.85 18.96 -11.26
CA SER A 100 8.96 20.31 -10.70
C SER A 100 7.67 20.82 -10.03
N LYS A 101 6.50 20.38 -10.49
CA LYS A 101 5.21 20.72 -9.83
C LYS A 101 5.08 20.08 -8.44
N VAL A 102 5.59 18.87 -8.28
CA VAL A 102 5.52 18.10 -7.02
C VAL A 102 6.68 18.43 -6.10
N TRP A 103 7.87 18.64 -6.67
CA TRP A 103 9.11 18.93 -5.95
C TRP A 103 9.27 20.40 -5.54
N GLY A 104 8.83 21.31 -6.43
CA GLY A 104 9.11 22.75 -6.34
C GLY A 104 7.97 23.57 -5.76
N ASN A 105 7.11 22.98 -4.92
CA ASN A 105 5.97 23.67 -4.33
C ASN A 105 6.16 23.93 -2.82
N ALA A 106 5.37 24.87 -2.27
CA ALA A 106 5.50 25.29 -0.88
C ALA A 106 5.26 24.18 0.15
N VAL A 107 4.44 23.17 -0.19
CA VAL A 107 4.24 22.00 0.69
C VAL A 107 5.48 21.12 0.68
N ALA A 108 6.08 20.87 -0.49
CA ALA A 108 7.37 20.16 -0.57
C ALA A 108 8.46 20.88 0.24
N ASP A 109 8.48 22.21 0.23
CA ASP A 109 9.38 23.01 1.07
C ASP A 109 9.18 22.75 2.56
N GLN A 110 7.93 22.69 3.02
CA GLN A 110 7.59 22.35 4.40
C GLN A 110 8.01 20.91 4.76
N LEU A 111 7.78 19.94 3.87
CA LEU A 111 8.20 18.56 4.08
C LEU A 111 9.71 18.44 4.24
N ARG A 112 10.49 19.14 3.42
CA ARG A 112 11.96 19.20 3.54
C ARG A 112 12.41 19.86 4.84
N ALA A 113 11.74 20.92 5.29
CA ALA A 113 12.03 21.53 6.58
C ALA A 113 11.79 20.55 7.75
N GLN A 114 10.77 19.69 7.63
CA GLN A 114 10.51 18.64 8.62
C GLN A 114 11.59 17.55 8.62
N VAL A 115 12.09 17.17 7.43
CA VAL A 115 13.25 16.27 7.29
C VAL A 115 14.48 16.87 7.97
N GLU A 116 14.81 18.13 7.68
CA GLU A 116 15.95 18.83 8.28
C GLU A 116 15.83 18.92 9.81
N ALA A 117 14.67 19.35 10.30
CA ALA A 117 14.39 19.50 11.73
C ALA A 117 14.43 18.16 12.51
N SER A 118 14.27 17.03 11.82
CA SER A 118 14.39 15.70 12.45
C SER A 118 15.81 15.34 12.88
N GLY A 119 16.81 16.12 12.47
CA GLY A 119 18.22 15.82 12.72
C GLY A 119 18.68 14.53 12.04
N GLY A 120 17.97 14.10 10.99
CA GLY A 120 18.23 12.91 10.17
C GLY A 120 17.53 11.62 10.62
N LEU A 121 16.60 11.69 11.57
CA LEU A 121 15.71 10.55 11.86
C LEU A 121 14.76 10.30 10.69
N ILE A 122 14.20 11.36 10.12
CA ILE A 122 13.35 11.29 8.93
C ILE A 122 14.28 11.44 7.71
N ARG A 123 14.14 10.53 6.76
CA ARG A 123 14.87 10.52 5.49
C ARG A 123 14.04 11.08 4.35
N GLU A 124 12.75 10.78 4.35
CA GLU A 124 11.81 11.24 3.36
C GLU A 124 10.40 11.44 3.95
N VAL A 125 9.63 12.28 3.28
CA VAL A 125 8.20 12.46 3.49
C VAL A 125 7.52 12.56 2.14
N LEU A 126 6.49 11.75 1.92
CA LEU A 126 5.69 11.68 0.70
C LEU A 126 4.24 11.99 1.05
N LEU A 127 3.64 12.96 0.37
CA LEU A 127 2.22 13.28 0.48
C LEU A 127 1.53 12.83 -0.81
N MET A 128 0.49 12.01 -0.70
CA MET A 128 -0.23 11.41 -1.81
C MET A 128 -1.70 11.81 -1.80
N ASP A 129 -2.31 11.87 -2.99
CA ASP A 129 -3.72 12.19 -3.19
C ASP A 129 -4.63 10.94 -3.16
N ALA A 130 -5.92 11.11 -3.46
CA ALA A 130 -6.93 10.05 -3.52
C ALA A 130 -6.74 9.02 -4.66
N ARG A 131 -5.77 9.25 -5.56
CA ARG A 131 -5.33 8.32 -6.60
C ARG A 131 -3.98 7.69 -6.28
N GLY A 132 -3.33 8.09 -5.20
CA GLY A 132 -1.97 7.70 -4.86
C GLY A 132 -0.90 8.44 -5.65
N LEU A 133 -1.25 9.54 -6.33
CA LEU A 133 -0.29 10.41 -7.01
C LEU A 133 0.36 11.35 -5.99
N ASN A 134 1.67 11.55 -6.10
CA ASN A 134 2.38 12.46 -5.21
C ASN A 134 1.85 13.91 -5.34
N VAL A 135 1.46 14.53 -4.24
CA VAL A 135 1.11 15.97 -4.14
C VAL A 135 2.37 16.78 -3.88
N ALA A 136 3.23 16.26 -2.99
CA ALA A 136 4.49 16.85 -2.61
C ALA A 136 5.42 15.76 -2.06
N VAL A 137 6.72 15.90 -2.32
CA VAL A 137 7.74 14.98 -1.81
C VAL A 137 8.93 15.75 -1.26
N SER A 138 9.55 15.27 -0.19
CA SER A 138 10.78 15.86 0.33
C SER A 138 12.05 15.33 -0.34
N HIS A 139 11.95 14.14 -0.93
CA HIS A 139 13.00 13.48 -1.70
C HIS A 139 12.42 12.93 -3.00
N LEU A 140 13.20 12.93 -4.08
CA LEU A 140 12.69 12.52 -5.39
C LEU A 140 12.43 11.01 -5.36
N THR A 141 11.19 10.62 -5.66
CA THR A 141 10.77 9.22 -5.77
C THR A 141 11.15 8.66 -7.14
N SER A 142 11.29 7.33 -7.23
CA SER A 142 11.52 6.61 -8.50
C SER A 142 10.37 6.78 -9.50
N ASP A 143 9.19 7.06 -9.00
CA ASP A 143 7.94 7.06 -9.72
C ASP A 143 6.94 8.05 -9.10
N TYR A 144 5.90 8.37 -9.85
CA TYR A 144 4.93 9.39 -9.43
C TYR A 144 3.75 8.77 -8.71
N TRP A 145 3.33 7.60 -9.17
CA TRP A 145 2.21 6.87 -8.63
C TRP A 145 2.69 5.92 -7.53
N GLN A 146 2.05 6.01 -6.37
CA GLN A 146 2.31 5.19 -5.19
C GLN A 146 1.05 4.41 -4.78
N GLY A 147 -0.02 4.52 -5.58
CA GLY A 147 -1.34 3.99 -5.24
C GLY A 147 -1.44 2.48 -5.32
N ASP A 148 -0.43 1.83 -5.90
CA ASP A 148 -0.24 0.38 -5.96
C ASP A 148 0.70 -0.15 -4.85
N GLU A 149 1.22 0.71 -3.99
CA GLU A 149 2.11 0.33 -2.89
C GLU A 149 1.38 0.13 -1.56
N ASP A 150 1.86 -0.79 -0.72
CA ASP A 150 1.28 -1.11 0.60
C ASP A 150 1.13 0.13 1.50
N LYS A 151 2.08 1.07 1.45
CA LYS A 151 2.04 2.34 2.19
C LYS A 151 0.76 3.14 1.93
N TYR A 152 0.23 3.05 0.71
CA TYR A 152 -1.03 3.67 0.31
C TYR A 152 -2.22 2.72 0.53
N LEU A 153 -2.12 1.47 0.04
CA LEU A 153 -3.20 0.49 0.05
C LEU A 153 -3.69 0.16 1.47
N GLU A 154 -2.79 0.16 2.45
CA GLU A 154 -3.07 -0.15 3.86
C GLU A 154 -3.43 1.09 4.69
N THR A 155 -3.54 2.28 4.07
CA THR A 155 -3.90 3.53 4.75
C THR A 155 -5.15 4.17 4.17
N TYR A 156 -5.04 4.90 3.05
CA TYR A 156 -6.13 5.70 2.50
C TYR A 156 -7.44 4.91 2.30
N PRO A 157 -7.43 3.69 1.71
CA PRO A 157 -8.64 2.88 1.56
C PRO A 157 -9.28 2.43 2.88
N HIS A 158 -8.53 2.43 3.98
CA HIS A 158 -8.99 2.03 5.31
C HIS A 158 -9.59 3.19 6.13
N GLY A 159 -9.59 4.41 5.58
CA GLY A 159 -10.26 5.57 6.15
C GLY A 159 -9.46 6.32 7.22
N ALA A 160 -10.13 7.21 7.94
CA ALA A 160 -9.50 8.13 8.87
C ALA A 160 -8.79 7.40 10.03
N GLY A 161 -7.57 7.84 10.32
CA GLY A 161 -6.75 7.29 11.41
C GLY A 161 -6.11 5.92 11.10
N ALA A 162 -6.25 5.39 9.89
CA ALA A 162 -5.50 4.20 9.49
C ALA A 162 -4.01 4.50 9.45
N VAL A 163 -3.22 3.59 10.04
CA VAL A 163 -1.76 3.67 10.12
C VAL A 163 -1.19 2.36 9.62
N HIS A 164 -0.16 2.45 8.77
CA HIS A 164 0.60 1.31 8.29
C HIS A 164 2.08 1.48 8.65
N LEU A 165 2.70 0.41 9.13
CA LEU A 165 4.14 0.33 9.36
C LEU A 165 4.72 -0.74 8.43
N GLY A 166 5.54 -0.30 7.49
CA GLY A 166 6.20 -1.18 6.54
C GLY A 166 7.34 -2.00 7.17
N PRO A 167 7.85 -3.00 6.45
CA PRO A 167 9.09 -3.67 6.82
C PRO A 167 10.28 -2.70 6.81
N VAL A 168 11.37 -3.12 7.45
CA VAL A 168 12.66 -2.43 7.32
C VAL A 168 13.31 -2.88 6.01
N GLU A 169 13.62 -1.94 5.13
CA GLU A 169 14.22 -2.21 3.83
C GLU A 169 15.47 -1.36 3.62
N PHE A 170 16.41 -1.84 2.82
CA PHE A 170 17.58 -1.04 2.47
C PHE A 170 17.21 -0.07 1.34
N ASP A 171 17.28 1.23 1.61
CA ASP A 171 17.05 2.25 0.60
C ASP A 171 18.36 2.62 -0.11
N GLU A 172 18.46 2.26 -1.39
CA GLU A 172 19.65 2.54 -2.19
C GLU A 172 19.90 4.04 -2.39
N SER A 173 18.85 4.87 -2.36
CA SER A 173 18.98 6.31 -2.61
C SER A 173 19.69 7.03 -1.45
N SER A 174 19.39 6.62 -0.22
CA SER A 174 19.93 7.20 1.00
C SER A 174 21.00 6.36 1.70
N GLN A 175 21.25 5.14 1.21
CA GLN A 175 22.22 4.18 1.75
C GLN A 175 21.98 3.85 3.23
N VAL A 176 20.72 3.83 3.67
CA VAL A 176 20.32 3.44 5.03
C VAL A 176 19.23 2.37 5.01
N TYR A 177 19.14 1.60 6.09
CA TYR A 177 17.94 0.82 6.35
C TYR A 177 16.83 1.76 6.80
N MET A 178 15.70 1.72 6.11
CA MET A 178 14.57 2.60 6.32
C MET A 178 13.33 1.79 6.70
N GLN A 179 12.57 2.31 7.65
CA GLN A 179 11.23 1.83 7.95
C GLN A 179 10.23 2.92 7.59
N GLN A 180 9.25 2.60 6.75
CA GLN A 180 8.21 3.55 6.39
C GLN A 180 7.01 3.46 7.34
N LEU A 181 6.53 4.61 7.78
CA LEU A 181 5.29 4.74 8.51
C LEU A 181 4.35 5.64 7.71
N SER A 182 3.15 5.14 7.45
CA SER A 182 2.16 5.83 6.64
C SER A 182 0.87 6.02 7.41
N MET A 183 0.17 7.13 7.17
CA MET A 183 -1.11 7.43 7.80
C MET A 183 -2.05 8.13 6.83
N THR A 184 -3.34 7.86 6.94
CA THR A 184 -4.37 8.56 6.16
C THR A 184 -4.40 10.04 6.49
N VAL A 185 -4.38 10.88 5.47
CA VAL A 185 -4.70 12.31 5.56
C VAL A 185 -6.20 12.45 5.44
N SER A 186 -6.86 13.08 6.41
CA SER A 186 -8.32 13.21 6.46
C SER A 186 -8.77 14.65 6.61
N ASP A 187 -9.97 14.95 6.12
CA ASP A 187 -10.68 16.17 6.39
C ASP A 187 -10.92 16.31 7.92
N PRO A 188 -10.43 17.36 8.58
CA PRO A 188 -10.56 17.51 10.03
C PRO A 188 -12.00 17.79 10.49
N GLN A 189 -12.89 18.21 9.59
CA GLN A 189 -14.30 18.49 9.87
C GLN A 189 -15.19 17.27 9.61
N SER A 190 -15.04 16.63 8.45
CA SER A 190 -15.91 15.52 8.03
C SER A 190 -15.36 14.14 8.38
N GLY A 191 -14.05 14.01 8.62
CA GLY A 191 -13.36 12.72 8.75
C GLY A 191 -13.22 11.97 7.43
N GLU A 192 -13.51 12.61 6.30
CA GLU A 192 -13.35 12.01 4.96
C GLU A 192 -11.86 11.78 4.66
N PRO A 193 -11.44 10.57 4.23
CA PRO A 193 -10.08 10.34 3.79
C PRO A 193 -9.81 11.10 2.49
N LEU A 194 -8.67 11.81 2.43
CA LEU A 194 -8.28 12.65 1.29
C LEU A 194 -7.09 12.06 0.54
N GLY A 195 -6.24 11.29 1.22
CA GLY A 195 -5.02 10.70 0.68
C GLY A 195 -4.20 10.04 1.77
N ALA A 196 -2.89 9.94 1.56
CA ALA A 196 -1.96 9.33 2.52
C ALA A 196 -0.69 10.18 2.68
N LEU A 197 -0.08 10.09 3.86
CA LEU A 197 1.23 10.66 4.15
C LEU A 197 2.14 9.51 4.58
N THR A 198 3.30 9.39 3.96
CA THR A 198 4.36 8.45 4.35
C THR A 198 5.56 9.22 4.88
N ILE A 199 6.15 8.74 5.97
CA ILE A 199 7.47 9.15 6.43
C ILE A 199 8.42 7.95 6.38
N GLY A 200 9.62 8.15 5.85
CA GLY A 200 10.70 7.18 5.89
C GLY A 200 11.63 7.47 7.08
N LEU A 201 11.78 6.51 7.98
CA LEU A 201 12.57 6.61 9.21
C LEU A 201 13.86 5.82 9.08
N ASP A 202 14.99 6.42 9.44
CA ASP A 202 16.26 5.69 9.57
C ASP A 202 16.15 4.64 10.69
N ALA A 203 16.17 3.37 10.31
CA ALA A 203 15.96 2.24 11.21
C ALA A 203 17.10 2.10 12.24
N GLU A 204 18.31 2.56 11.93
CA GLU A 204 19.44 2.52 12.89
C GLU A 204 19.32 3.61 13.95
N ARG A 205 18.43 4.57 13.74
CA ARG A 205 18.16 5.68 14.66
C ARG A 205 16.84 5.52 15.41
N LEU A 206 16.08 4.47 15.10
CA LEU A 206 14.96 4.06 15.92
C LEU A 206 15.49 3.51 17.27
N PRO A 207 14.89 3.92 18.39
CA PRO A 207 15.32 3.49 19.73
C PRO A 207 15.06 2.00 20.02
#